data_AF-A0A9Q3HHP7-F1
#
_entry.id   AF-A0A9Q3HHP7-F1
#
_cell.length_a   1.000
_cell.length_b   1.000
_cell.length_c   1.000
_cell.angle_alpha   90.00
_cell.angle_beta   90.00
_cell.angle_gamma   90.00
#
_symmetry.space_group_name_H-M   'P 1'
#
loop_
_entity.id
_entity.type
_entity.pdbx_description
1 polymer ?
#
loop_
_entity_poly.entity_id
_entity_poly.type
_entity_poly.pdbx_seq_one_letter_code
_entity_poly.pdbx_strand_id
1 'polypeptide(L)'
;MINLCALAQCTSMVTSKSLNKDYSLKFSQMYEVHQATSFELFENVKLNPNHHYTMHLPDHIDWWGPPMGVSEFGGERLVGILQNINNYHSNGAMEETLMKKFSQKQCLKVQTPDTTTKHGGNSKKVFELRRKTYERLFEYLQSTHPHFRDFCDLPHPQNALVLTNY
;
A
#
# COMPACT_ATOMS: atom_id res chain seq x y z
N MET A 1 5.96 -1.92 35.15
CA MET A 1 4.87 -2.34 34.22
C MET A 1 3.95 -1.19 33.83
N ILE A 2 3.71 -0.21 34.71
CA ILE A 2 2.80 0.94 34.46
C ILE A 2 3.24 1.80 33.25
N ASN A 3 4.53 2.15 33.15
CA ASN A 3 5.06 2.97 32.04
C ASN A 3 4.74 2.42 30.64
N LEU A 4 5.04 1.13 30.42
CA LEU A 4 4.80 0.45 29.15
C LEU A 4 3.29 0.32 28.85
N CYS A 5 2.49 0.03 29.87
CA CYS A 5 1.03 -0.06 29.73
C CYS A 5 0.42 1.30 29.34
N ALA A 6 0.87 2.38 29.96
CA ALA A 6 0.45 3.73 29.64
C ALA A 6 0.82 4.11 28.19
N LEU A 7 2.05 3.82 27.77
CA LEU A 7 2.48 4.02 26.39
C LEU A 7 1.64 3.20 25.39
N ALA A 8 1.43 1.91 25.67
CA ALA A 8 0.64 1.04 24.80
C ALA A 8 -0.81 1.55 24.65
N GLN A 9 -1.40 2.08 25.72
CA GLN A 9 -2.71 2.71 25.67
C GLN A 9 -2.69 3.99 24.82
N CYS A 10 -1.70 4.87 25.00
CA CYS A 10 -1.53 6.05 24.14
C CYS A 10 -1.41 5.66 22.67
N THR A 11 -0.54 4.70 22.32
CA THR A 11 -0.36 4.24 20.94
C THR A 11 -1.63 3.65 20.35
N SER A 12 -2.36 2.84 21.12
CA SER A 12 -3.66 2.29 20.70
C SER A 12 -4.66 3.39 20.39
N MET A 13 -4.72 4.43 21.22
CA MET A 13 -5.62 5.57 21.01
C MET A 13 -5.25 6.37 19.75
N VAL A 14 -3.97 6.65 19.52
CA VAL A 14 -3.50 7.39 18.32
C VAL A 14 -3.74 6.62 17.03
N THR A 15 -3.57 5.30 17.07
CA THR A 15 -3.75 4.43 15.90
C THR A 15 -5.20 4.02 15.65
N SER A 16 -6.11 4.38 16.56
CA SER A 16 -7.53 4.11 16.41
C SER A 16 -8.13 4.88 15.24
N LYS A 17 -9.05 4.23 14.52
CA LYS A 17 -9.82 4.83 13.41
C LYS A 17 -11.10 5.54 13.89
N SER A 18 -11.47 5.36 15.14
CA SER A 18 -12.69 5.90 15.74
C SER A 18 -12.39 6.47 17.12
N LEU A 19 -13.04 7.58 17.46
CA LEU A 19 -12.92 8.21 18.77
C LEU A 19 -14.14 7.94 19.65
N ASN A 20 -13.90 7.90 20.96
CA ASN A 20 -14.93 8.10 21.97
C ASN A 20 -14.74 9.50 22.60
N LYS A 21 -15.80 10.08 23.19
CA LYS A 21 -15.78 11.43 23.79
C LYS A 21 -14.69 11.62 24.85
N ASP A 22 -14.29 10.54 25.52
CA ASP A 22 -13.29 10.60 26.58
C ASP A 22 -11.85 10.35 26.09
N TYR A 23 -11.62 10.18 24.78
CA TYR A 23 -10.30 9.82 24.24
C TYR A 23 -9.23 10.87 24.54
N SER A 24 -9.54 12.15 24.35
CA SER A 24 -8.61 13.26 24.61
C SER A 24 -8.15 13.26 26.08
N LEU A 25 -9.10 13.25 27.02
CA LEU A 25 -8.83 13.18 28.45
C LEU A 25 -8.02 11.94 28.84
N LYS A 26 -8.43 10.76 28.35
CA LYS A 26 -7.76 9.51 28.66
C LYS A 26 -6.34 9.46 28.09
N PHE A 27 -6.13 10.01 26.90
CA PHE A 27 -4.79 10.13 26.31
C PHE A 27 -3.90 11.00 27.19
N SER A 28 -4.36 12.19 27.59
CA SER A 28 -3.61 13.10 28.47
C SER A 28 -3.17 12.41 29.76
N GLN A 29 -4.10 11.72 30.44
CA GLN A 29 -3.82 11.00 31.68
C GLN A 29 -2.77 9.90 31.48
N MET A 30 -2.92 9.08 30.44
CA MET A 30 -1.97 7.99 30.19
C MET A 30 -0.60 8.53 29.77
N TYR A 31 -0.55 9.61 28.99
CA TYR A 31 0.71 10.20 28.55
C TYR A 31 1.45 10.89 29.70
N GLU A 32 0.74 11.53 30.63
CA GLU A 32 1.31 12.07 31.86
C GLU A 32 1.92 10.98 32.74
N VAL A 33 1.19 9.88 32.95
CA VAL A 33 1.70 8.70 33.68
C VAL A 33 2.94 8.12 32.99
N HIS A 34 2.93 8.03 31.66
CA HIS A 34 4.09 7.57 30.90
C HIS A 34 5.29 8.51 31.09
N GLN A 35 5.12 9.82 30.96
CA GLN A 35 6.21 10.78 31.15
C GLN A 35 6.77 10.73 32.57
N ALA A 36 5.93 10.83 33.59
CA ALA A 36 6.36 10.82 35.00
C ALA A 36 7.16 9.56 35.32
N THR A 37 6.64 8.39 34.95
CA THR A 37 7.34 7.12 35.19
C THR A 37 8.58 6.93 34.31
N SER A 38 8.64 7.55 33.12
CA SER A 38 9.85 7.53 32.28
C SER A 38 10.99 8.32 32.93
N PHE A 39 10.70 9.46 33.56
CA PHE A 39 11.71 10.23 34.30
C PHE A 39 12.23 9.51 35.54
N GLU A 40 11.39 8.68 36.18
CA GLU A 40 11.81 7.84 37.31
C GLU A 40 12.64 6.62 36.87
N LEU A 41 12.28 5.99 35.75
CA LEU A 41 12.90 4.74 35.28
C LEU A 41 14.23 4.95 34.55
N PHE A 42 14.40 6.08 33.88
CA PHE A 42 15.55 6.33 33.03
C PHE A 42 16.26 7.62 33.46
N GLU A 43 17.57 7.51 33.70
CA GLU A 43 18.39 8.68 33.98
C GLU A 43 18.58 9.53 32.70
N ASN A 44 18.59 10.85 32.84
CA ASN A 44 18.86 11.80 31.76
C ASN A 44 17.88 11.77 30.57
N VAL A 45 16.60 11.48 30.81
CA VAL A 45 15.55 11.59 29.77
C VAL A 45 15.51 13.02 29.22
N LYS A 46 15.76 13.14 27.91
CA LYS A 46 15.60 14.41 27.18
C LYS A 46 14.27 14.41 26.45
N LEU A 47 13.44 15.41 26.73
CA LEU A 47 12.25 15.67 25.93
C LEU A 47 12.68 16.20 24.57
N ASN A 48 12.48 15.39 23.53
CA ASN A 48 12.68 15.84 22.16
C ASN A 48 11.41 16.57 21.65
N PRO A 49 11.49 17.29 20.52
CA PRO A 49 10.34 17.99 19.95
C PRO A 49 9.11 17.10 19.72
N ASN A 50 9.30 15.80 19.43
CA ASN A 50 8.19 14.87 19.23
C ASN A 50 7.45 14.58 20.55
N HIS A 51 8.13 14.55 21.70
CA HIS A 51 7.47 14.43 23.00
C HIS A 51 6.62 15.67 23.29
N HIS A 52 7.13 16.85 22.96
CA HIS A 52 6.38 18.10 23.07
C HIS A 52 5.16 18.12 22.15
N TYR A 53 5.34 17.74 20.89
CA TYR A 53 4.23 17.61 19.95
C TYR A 53 3.16 16.65 20.45
N THR A 54 3.58 15.53 21.08
CA THR A 54 2.65 14.55 21.64
C THR A 54 1.80 15.10 22.79
N MET A 55 2.26 16.12 23.51
CA MET A 55 1.44 16.77 24.55
C MET A 55 0.25 17.55 23.98
N HIS A 56 0.32 17.95 22.70
CA HIS A 56 -0.76 18.66 21.99
C HIS A 56 -1.72 17.70 21.26
N LEU A 57 -1.45 16.39 21.26
CA LEU A 57 -2.34 15.43 20.62
C LEU A 57 -3.79 15.43 21.15
N PRO A 58 -4.06 15.61 22.46
CA PRO A 58 -5.42 15.76 22.97
C PRO A 58 -6.21 16.86 22.26
N ASP A 59 -5.62 18.05 22.12
CA ASP A 59 -6.24 19.18 21.43
C ASP A 59 -6.47 18.85 19.94
N HIS A 60 -5.50 18.19 19.30
CA HIS A 60 -5.67 17.74 17.90
C HIS A 60 -6.80 16.72 17.76
N ILE A 61 -6.94 15.79 18.71
CA ILE A 61 -8.01 14.79 18.73
C ILE A 61 -9.37 15.47 18.85
N ASP A 62 -9.50 16.47 19.73
CA ASP A 62 -10.74 17.20 19.94
C ASP A 62 -11.12 18.06 18.74
N TRP A 63 -10.13 18.63 18.04
CA TRP A 63 -10.38 19.53 16.91
C TRP A 63 -10.58 18.80 15.59
N TRP A 64 -9.74 17.78 15.31
CA TRP A 64 -9.64 17.17 13.98
C TRP A 64 -10.14 15.73 13.94
N GLY A 65 -10.37 15.12 15.10
CA GLY A 65 -10.77 13.73 15.20
C GLY A 65 -9.58 12.76 15.24
N PRO A 66 -9.78 11.48 14.86
CA PRO A 66 -8.74 10.46 15.02
C PRO A 66 -7.46 10.82 14.24
N PRO A 67 -6.26 10.80 14.86
CA PRO A 67 -5.01 11.24 14.22
C PRO A 67 -4.68 10.47 12.93
N MET A 68 -5.02 9.18 12.86
CA MET A 68 -4.84 8.38 11.65
C MET A 68 -5.58 8.95 10.43
N GLY A 69 -6.72 9.61 10.63
CA GLY A 69 -7.51 10.20 9.55
C GLY A 69 -6.86 11.44 8.92
N VAL A 70 -6.02 12.14 9.68
CA VAL A 70 -5.31 13.36 9.25
C VAL A 70 -3.83 13.15 8.97
N SER A 71 -3.33 11.93 9.19
CA SER A 71 -1.93 11.57 8.97
C SER A 71 -1.50 11.60 7.50
N GLU A 72 -0.22 11.82 7.27
CA GLU A 72 0.38 11.88 5.92
C GLU A 72 0.57 10.50 5.26
N PHE A 73 0.21 9.40 5.93
CA PHE A 73 0.38 8.03 5.39
C PHE A 73 -0.31 7.84 4.03
N GLY A 74 -1.45 8.52 3.81
CA GLY A 74 -2.12 8.52 2.51
C GLY A 74 -1.26 9.16 1.41
N GLY A 75 -0.60 10.27 1.74
CA GLY A 75 0.34 10.98 0.86
C GLY A 75 1.58 10.16 0.57
N GLU A 76 2.22 9.57 1.60
CA GLU A 76 3.38 8.68 1.41
C GLU A 76 3.05 7.49 0.49
N ARG A 77 1.88 6.87 0.68
CA ARG A 77 1.42 5.79 -0.21
C ARG A 77 1.22 6.26 -1.64
N LEU A 78 0.69 7.47 -1.83
CA LEU A 78 0.54 8.08 -3.16
C LEU A 78 1.91 8.32 -3.79
N VAL A 79 2.86 8.90 -3.06
CA VAL A 79 4.24 9.11 -3.52
C VAL A 79 4.87 7.79 -3.95
N GLY A 80 4.75 6.73 -3.14
CA GLY A 80 5.27 5.40 -3.51
C GLY A 80 4.60 4.83 -4.77
N ILE A 81 3.31 5.08 -4.98
CA ILE A 81 2.62 4.70 -6.24
C ILE A 81 3.20 5.46 -7.44
N LEU A 82 3.45 6.76 -7.29
CA LEU A 82 3.96 7.64 -8.35
C LEU A 82 5.41 7.31 -8.69
N GLN A 83 6.27 7.04 -7.70
CA GLN A 83 7.66 6.62 -7.91
C GLN A 83 7.78 5.32 -8.72
N ASN A 84 6.80 4.42 -8.60
CA ASN A 84 6.77 3.15 -9.34
C ASN A 84 6.27 3.29 -10.78
N ILE A 85 5.86 4.47 -11.23
CA ILE A 85 5.50 4.71 -12.63
C ILE A 85 6.80 4.93 -13.40
N ASN A 86 7.19 3.93 -14.20
CA ASN A 86 8.43 3.98 -14.96
C ASN A 86 8.36 5.05 -16.06
N ASN A 87 9.25 6.05 -16.00
CA ASN A 87 9.28 7.22 -16.89
C ASN A 87 10.28 7.06 -18.04
N TYR A 88 10.53 5.82 -18.47
CA TYR A 88 11.51 5.53 -19.51
C TYR A 88 11.13 6.29 -20.81
N HIS A 89 11.94 7.30 -21.14
CA HIS A 89 11.93 8.15 -22.35
C HIS A 89 11.10 9.44 -22.43
N SER A 90 10.52 9.98 -21.36
CA SER A 90 9.80 11.28 -21.46
C SER A 90 10.64 12.47 -20.99
N ASN A 91 11.69 12.84 -21.74
CA ASN A 91 12.39 14.11 -21.55
C ASN A 91 11.41 15.25 -21.92
N GLY A 92 10.69 15.78 -20.92
CA GLY A 92 9.76 16.91 -21.06
C GLY A 92 8.26 16.58 -20.95
N ALA A 93 7.86 15.31 -20.87
CA ALA A 93 6.44 14.89 -20.76
C ALA A 93 6.16 13.95 -19.56
N MET A 94 7.01 14.03 -18.53
CA MET A 94 6.92 13.17 -17.34
C MET A 94 5.60 13.38 -16.59
N GLU A 95 5.19 14.63 -16.38
CA GLU A 95 3.96 14.97 -15.65
C GLU A 95 2.72 14.45 -16.37
N GLU A 96 2.64 14.61 -17.69
CA GLU A 96 1.54 14.07 -18.51
C GLU A 96 1.49 12.54 -18.43
N THR A 97 2.65 11.88 -18.57
CA THR A 97 2.75 10.42 -18.49
C THR A 97 2.35 9.91 -17.11
N LEU A 98 2.84 10.57 -16.06
CA LEU A 98 2.52 10.27 -14.67
C LEU A 98 1.02 10.37 -14.42
N MET A 99 0.40 11.50 -14.81
CA MET A 99 -1.03 11.73 -14.63
C MET A 99 -1.88 10.73 -15.41
N LYS A 100 -1.52 10.45 -16.67
CA LYS A 100 -2.24 9.46 -17.50
C LYS A 100 -2.16 8.06 -16.90
N LYS A 101 -0.97 7.63 -16.47
CA LYS A 101 -0.75 6.31 -15.85
C LYS A 101 -1.43 6.21 -14.49
N PHE A 102 -1.41 7.27 -13.68
CA PHE A 102 -2.11 7.34 -12.41
C PHE A 102 -3.63 7.18 -12.60
N SER A 103 -4.23 7.95 -13.50
CA SER A 103 -5.65 7.87 -13.84
C SER A 103 -6.05 6.48 -14.35
N GLN A 104 -5.25 5.89 -15.24
CA GLN A 104 -5.48 4.51 -15.71
C GLN A 104 -5.46 3.50 -14.55
N LYS A 105 -4.50 3.62 -13.64
CA LYS A 105 -4.38 2.74 -12.47
C LYS A 105 -5.55 2.91 -11.49
N GLN A 106 -6.06 4.13 -11.32
CA GLN A 106 -7.23 4.40 -10.50
C GLN A 106 -8.49 3.77 -11.12
N CYS A 107 -8.73 3.95 -12.42
CA CYS A 107 -9.85 3.32 -13.12
C CYS A 107 -9.81 1.79 -13.02
N LEU A 108 -8.62 1.18 -13.18
CA LEU A 108 -8.46 -0.26 -13.06
C LEU A 108 -8.81 -0.77 -11.65
N LYS A 109 -8.40 -0.06 -10.60
CA LYS A 109 -8.76 -0.40 -9.21
C LYS A 109 -10.27 -0.33 -8.94
N VAL A 110 -10.97 0.60 -9.58
CA VAL A 110 -12.44 0.70 -9.45
C VAL A 110 -13.12 -0.48 -10.14
N GLN A 111 -12.60 -0.92 -11.30
CA GLN A 111 -13.15 -2.04 -12.06
C GLN A 111 -12.81 -3.41 -11.48
N THR A 112 -11.75 -3.50 -10.67
CA THR A 112 -11.33 -4.72 -9.98
C THR A 112 -11.58 -4.55 -8.48
N PRO A 113 -12.79 -4.84 -7.96
CA PRO A 113 -13.01 -4.83 -6.52
C PRO A 113 -11.96 -5.73 -5.86
N ASP A 114 -11.25 -5.18 -4.87
CA ASP A 114 -10.09 -5.78 -4.21
C ASP A 114 -10.32 -7.26 -3.86
N THR A 115 -9.94 -8.15 -4.77
CA THR A 115 -9.66 -9.56 -4.49
C THR A 115 -8.19 -9.69 -4.13
N THR A 116 -7.72 -8.81 -3.25
CA THR A 116 -6.35 -8.85 -2.75
C THR A 116 -6.30 -9.75 -1.52
N THR A 117 -6.28 -11.06 -1.78
CA THR A 117 -5.55 -11.98 -0.91
C THR A 117 -4.14 -11.41 -0.80
N LYS A 118 -3.71 -11.03 0.41
CA LYS A 118 -2.35 -10.57 0.66
C LYS A 118 -1.39 -11.71 0.31
N HIS A 119 -0.85 -11.71 -0.90
CA HIS A 119 0.32 -12.52 -1.24
C HIS A 119 1.54 -11.62 -1.15
N GLY A 120 2.01 -11.47 0.09
CA GLY A 120 3.41 -11.16 0.35
C GLY A 120 4.22 -12.35 -0.14
N GLY A 121 4.71 -12.26 -1.36
CA GLY A 121 5.52 -13.28 -1.99
C GLY A 121 5.98 -12.75 -3.33
N ASN A 122 7.29 -12.76 -3.55
CA ASN A 122 7.94 -12.37 -4.80
C ASN A 122 7.69 -13.46 -5.87
N SER A 123 6.43 -13.82 -6.07
CA SER A 123 6.03 -14.78 -7.10
C SER A 123 6.05 -14.02 -8.42
N LYS A 124 6.92 -14.43 -9.34
CA LYS A 124 6.85 -14.04 -10.74
C LYS A 124 5.39 -14.13 -11.16
N LYS A 125 4.80 -13.01 -11.58
CA LYS A 125 3.43 -12.98 -12.10
C LYS A 125 3.44 -13.77 -13.41
N VAL A 126 3.19 -15.07 -13.32
CA VAL A 126 2.92 -15.95 -14.46
C VAL A 126 1.62 -15.42 -15.07
N PHE A 127 1.67 -14.99 -16.32
CA PHE A 127 0.52 -14.44 -17.01
C PHE A 127 -0.32 -15.60 -17.54
N GLU A 128 -1.25 -16.11 -16.75
CA GLU A 128 -2.15 -17.16 -17.18
C GLU A 128 -3.20 -16.60 -18.16
N LEU A 129 -3.19 -17.07 -19.41
CA LEU A 129 -4.27 -16.80 -20.35
C LEU A 129 -5.47 -17.68 -20.02
N ARG A 130 -6.65 -17.05 -19.98
CA ARG A 130 -7.90 -17.83 -19.99
C ARG A 130 -8.00 -18.57 -21.33
N ARG A 131 -8.44 -19.84 -21.30
CA ARG A 131 -8.57 -20.71 -22.49
C ARG A 131 -9.26 -20.03 -23.68
N LYS A 132 -10.41 -19.37 -23.44
CA LYS A 132 -11.15 -18.65 -24.49
C LYS A 132 -10.35 -17.50 -25.13
N THR A 133 -9.48 -16.87 -24.34
CA THR A 133 -8.61 -15.78 -24.80
C THR A 133 -7.43 -16.36 -25.59
N TYR A 134 -6.89 -17.49 -25.14
CA TYR A 134 -5.86 -18.23 -25.84
C TYR A 134 -6.33 -18.68 -27.22
N GLU A 135 -7.50 -19.33 -27.31
CA GLU A 135 -8.08 -19.82 -28.57
C GLU A 135 -8.20 -18.68 -29.60
N ARG A 136 -8.77 -17.54 -29.20
CA ARG A 136 -8.91 -16.38 -30.09
C ARG A 136 -7.58 -15.78 -30.54
N LEU A 137 -6.60 -15.72 -29.64
CA LEU A 137 -5.25 -15.25 -29.97
C LEU A 137 -4.54 -16.22 -30.91
N PHE A 138 -4.71 -17.51 -30.67
CA PHE A 138 -4.15 -18.56 -31.52
C PHE A 138 -4.75 -18.53 -32.92
N GLU A 139 -6.08 -18.42 -33.05
CA GLU A 139 -6.77 -18.26 -34.34
C GLU A 139 -6.25 -17.03 -35.11
N TYR A 140 -6.13 -15.89 -34.42
CA TYR A 140 -5.59 -14.67 -35.00
C TYR A 140 -4.15 -14.85 -35.47
N LEU A 141 -3.30 -15.47 -34.66
CA LEU A 141 -1.90 -15.70 -34.99
C LEU A 141 -1.74 -16.70 -36.13
N GLN A 142 -2.54 -17.76 -36.20
CA GLN A 142 -2.55 -18.68 -37.35
C GLN A 142 -3.00 -17.97 -38.64
N SER A 143 -3.97 -17.05 -38.56
CA SER A 143 -4.41 -16.28 -39.74
C SER A 143 -3.30 -15.39 -40.31
N THR A 144 -2.37 -14.95 -39.45
CA THR A 144 -1.24 -14.08 -39.85
C THR A 144 0.02 -14.88 -40.16
N HIS A 145 0.22 -16.01 -39.46
CA HIS A 145 1.41 -16.85 -39.49
C HIS A 145 1.01 -18.33 -39.35
N PRO A 146 0.85 -19.08 -40.45
CA PRO A 146 0.35 -20.47 -40.43
C PRO A 146 1.23 -21.49 -39.68
N HIS A 147 2.44 -21.09 -39.27
CA HIS A 147 3.41 -21.99 -38.62
C HIS A 147 3.24 -22.08 -37.09
N PHE A 148 2.34 -21.30 -36.48
CA PHE A 148 2.05 -21.41 -35.06
C PHE A 148 1.26 -22.69 -34.75
N ARG A 149 1.70 -23.40 -33.71
CA ARG A 149 1.07 -24.65 -33.24
C ARG A 149 0.44 -24.49 -31.86
N ASP A 150 -0.61 -25.27 -31.62
CA ASP A 150 -1.27 -25.32 -30.32
C ASP A 150 -0.32 -25.96 -29.29
N PHE A 151 -0.28 -25.43 -28.07
CA PHE A 151 0.54 -26.01 -27.00
C PHE A 151 0.15 -27.46 -26.65
N CYS A 152 -1.09 -27.88 -26.95
CA CYS A 152 -1.60 -29.23 -26.68
C CYS A 152 -1.10 -30.29 -27.67
N ASP A 153 -0.61 -29.88 -28.85
CA ASP A 153 -0.27 -30.80 -29.95
C ASP A 153 1.16 -31.36 -29.82
N LEU A 154 1.34 -32.32 -28.90
CA LEU A 154 2.62 -32.99 -28.64
C LEU A 154 2.82 -34.25 -29.52
N PRO A 155 4.06 -34.56 -29.97
CA PRO A 155 5.31 -33.85 -29.72
C PRO A 155 5.57 -32.69 -30.70
N HIS A 156 6.13 -31.59 -30.18
CA HIS A 156 6.48 -30.42 -30.99
C HIS A 156 7.74 -30.67 -31.83
N PRO A 157 7.75 -30.32 -33.14
CA PRO A 157 8.95 -30.39 -33.95
C PRO A 157 10.00 -29.37 -33.48
N GLN A 158 11.27 -29.66 -33.76
CA GLN A 158 12.38 -28.78 -33.40
C GLN A 158 12.22 -27.43 -34.10
N ASN A 159 12.14 -26.34 -33.32
CA ASN A 159 11.84 -24.95 -33.75
C ASN A 159 10.36 -24.59 -33.95
N ALA A 160 9.40 -25.33 -33.39
CA ALA A 160 7.99 -24.92 -33.41
C ALA A 160 7.77 -23.60 -32.65
N LEU A 161 7.04 -22.67 -33.26
CA LEU A 161 6.53 -21.47 -32.59
C LEU A 161 5.24 -21.85 -31.84
N VAL A 162 5.37 -22.13 -30.55
CA VAL A 162 4.27 -22.52 -29.68
C VAL A 162 3.84 -21.32 -28.84
N LEU A 163 2.57 -20.96 -28.91
CA LEU A 163 1.99 -19.98 -27.99
C LEU A 163 1.71 -20.71 -26.66
N THR A 164 2.44 -20.39 -25.60
CA THR A 164 2.24 -21.04 -24.29
C THR A 164 1.23 -20.29 -23.43
N ASN A 165 0.48 -21.04 -22.62
CA ASN A 165 -0.47 -20.51 -21.64
C ASN A 165 0.16 -20.25 -20.24
N TYR A 166 1.49 -20.18 -20.18
CA TYR A 166 2.27 -20.00 -18.95
C TYR A 166 3.37 -18.96 -19.19
#